data_AF-X1IRV8-F1
#
_entry.id   AF-X1IRV8-F1
#
_cell.length_a   1.000
_cell.length_b   1.000
_cell.length_c   1.000
_cell.angle_alpha   90.00
_cell.angle_beta   90.00
_cell.angle_gamma   90.00
#
_symmetry.space_group_name_H-M   'P 1'
#
loop_
_entity.id
_entity.type
_entity.pdbx_description
1 polymer ?
#
loop_
_entity_poly.entity_id
_entity_poly.type
_entity_poly.pdbx_seq_one_letter_code
_entity_poly.pdbx_strand_id
1 'polypeptide(L)'
;DTYWDHVIACVAIVDGLRFIDELQIIRSGETNSYSGAFLMAGGDVTIYAYTYYPEDTDWILDDQAEKDVALAEVFEGTISRKELEYDEAQDVIPVYNIPQGQRGLVHIWGRNDMSTPQKLGIHWKVEDPDGIEVEEYVDWAFGYYQPGTDHRFTGGRFNLDKSGTYTIWVGLMMNYDDPEYVDTYSGNLCTVAAAVPESEFRGFGVAEYVTV
;
A
#
# COMPACT_ATOMS: atom_id res chain seq x y z
N ASP A 1 -29.96 -30.02 -31.27
CA ASP A 1 -29.73 -31.46 -31.34
C ASP A 1 -29.38 -31.96 -29.94
N THR A 2 -30.16 -32.84 -29.34
CA THR A 2 -30.11 -33.15 -27.89
C THR A 2 -29.59 -34.56 -27.57
N TYR A 3 -29.14 -35.33 -28.58
CA TYR A 3 -28.81 -36.75 -28.40
C TYR A 3 -27.49 -37.21 -29.03
N TRP A 4 -26.73 -36.32 -29.67
CA TRP A 4 -25.48 -36.69 -30.31
C TRP A 4 -24.26 -36.09 -29.59
N ASP A 5 -23.23 -36.93 -29.48
CA ASP A 5 -21.89 -36.57 -29.09
C ASP A 5 -21.27 -35.71 -30.21
N HIS A 6 -20.83 -34.50 -29.89
CA HIS A 6 -20.20 -33.57 -30.84
C HIS A 6 -18.69 -33.62 -30.68
N VAL A 7 -17.97 -33.82 -31.78
CA VAL A 7 -16.51 -33.61 -31.81
C VAL A 7 -16.26 -32.11 -31.92
N ILE A 8 -15.53 -31.54 -30.97
CA ILE A 8 -15.10 -30.14 -30.99
C ILE A 8 -13.58 -30.09 -30.90
N ALA A 9 -12.97 -29.20 -31.68
CA ALA A 9 -11.61 -28.76 -31.46
C ALA A 9 -11.61 -27.40 -30.76
N CYS A 10 -10.88 -27.27 -29.65
CA CYS A 10 -10.64 -26.01 -28.96
C CYS A 10 -9.19 -25.58 -29.23
N VAL A 11 -9.02 -24.37 -29.75
CA VAL A 11 -7.72 -23.79 -30.08
C VAL A 11 -7.60 -22.45 -29.37
N ALA A 12 -6.58 -22.29 -28.52
CA ALA A 12 -6.25 -21.00 -27.90
C ALA A 12 -4.88 -20.52 -28.35
N ILE A 13 -4.82 -19.25 -28.77
CA ILE A 13 -3.67 -18.62 -29.42
C ILE A 13 -3.27 -17.37 -28.66
N VAL A 14 -1.97 -17.19 -28.48
CA VAL A 14 -1.33 -15.95 -28.01
C VAL A 14 -0.14 -15.66 -28.91
N ASP A 15 0.01 -14.43 -29.41
CA ASP A 15 1.09 -14.02 -30.32
C ASP A 15 1.30 -14.95 -31.54
N GLY A 16 0.20 -15.52 -32.06
CA GLY A 16 0.22 -16.48 -33.16
C GLY A 16 0.68 -17.89 -32.79
N LEU A 17 0.97 -18.16 -31.51
CA LEU A 17 1.34 -19.47 -30.98
C LEU A 17 0.14 -20.13 -30.28
N ARG A 18 -0.13 -21.38 -30.63
CA ARG A 18 -1.14 -22.20 -29.95
C ARG A 18 -0.62 -22.68 -28.61
N PHE A 19 -1.38 -22.46 -27.55
CA PHE A 19 -1.09 -23.01 -26.22
C PHE A 19 -2.19 -23.96 -25.71
N ILE A 20 -3.34 -23.98 -26.40
CA ILE A 20 -4.34 -25.04 -26.35
C ILE A 20 -4.62 -25.46 -27.79
N ASP A 21 -4.59 -26.77 -28.06
CA ASP A 21 -4.97 -27.38 -29.34
C ASP A 21 -5.46 -28.79 -29.02
N GLU A 22 -6.72 -28.88 -28.60
CA GLU A 22 -7.32 -30.11 -28.09
C GLU A 22 -8.57 -30.47 -28.86
N LEU A 23 -8.73 -31.77 -29.12
CA LEU A 23 -9.91 -32.35 -29.75
C LEU A 23 -10.64 -33.22 -28.72
N GLN A 24 -11.92 -32.97 -28.53
CA GLN A 24 -12.73 -33.68 -27.55
C GLN A 24 -14.12 -34.00 -28.09
N ILE A 25 -14.65 -35.15 -27.67
CA ILE A 25 -16.07 -35.47 -27.84
C ILE A 25 -16.82 -34.94 -26.61
N ILE A 26 -17.82 -34.09 -26.85
CA ILE A 26 -18.65 -33.50 -25.80
C ILE A 26 -20.12 -33.86 -26.03
N ARG A 27 -20.90 -34.06 -24.96
CA ARG A 27 -22.34 -34.26 -25.11
C ARG A 27 -23.07 -32.93 -25.21
N SER A 28 -24.21 -32.96 -25.92
CA SER A 28 -25.13 -31.83 -25.96
C SER A 28 -25.50 -31.36 -24.54
N GLY A 29 -25.24 -30.09 -24.25
CA GLY A 29 -25.52 -29.46 -22.96
C GLY A 29 -24.45 -29.64 -21.88
N GLU A 30 -23.34 -30.34 -22.16
CA GLU A 30 -22.22 -30.44 -21.23
C GLU A 30 -21.28 -29.24 -21.34
N THR A 31 -20.78 -28.80 -20.17
CA THR A 31 -19.68 -27.83 -20.08
C THR A 31 -18.36 -28.58 -19.98
N ASN A 32 -17.40 -28.19 -20.81
CA ASN A 32 -16.03 -28.68 -20.73
C ASN A 32 -15.07 -27.53 -20.41
N SER A 33 -13.87 -27.88 -19.95
CA SER A 33 -12.84 -26.91 -19.59
C SER A 33 -11.50 -27.37 -20.13
N TYR A 34 -10.78 -26.44 -20.74
CA TYR A 34 -9.47 -26.65 -21.32
C TYR A 34 -8.45 -25.81 -20.56
N SER A 35 -7.25 -26.34 -20.37
CA SER A 35 -6.19 -25.65 -19.63
C SER A 35 -4.88 -25.78 -20.37
N GLY A 36 -4.24 -24.65 -20.64
CA GLY A 36 -2.90 -24.58 -21.19
C GLY A 36 -2.08 -23.52 -20.46
N ALA A 37 -0.81 -23.44 -20.79
CA ALA A 37 0.09 -22.41 -20.26
C ALA A 37 0.89 -21.81 -21.40
N PHE A 38 1.13 -20.51 -21.30
CA PHE A 38 1.98 -19.77 -22.22
C PHE A 38 2.92 -18.85 -21.43
N LEU A 39 3.98 -18.39 -22.07
CA LEU A 39 4.90 -17.42 -21.49
C LEU A 39 4.57 -16.04 -22.05
N MET A 40 4.32 -15.07 -21.17
CA MET A 40 4.23 -13.66 -21.55
C MET A 40 5.66 -13.14 -21.77
N ALA A 41 5.90 -12.50 -22.91
CA ALA A 41 7.20 -11.90 -23.23
C ALA A 41 7.48 -10.57 -22.48
N GLY A 42 6.77 -10.31 -21.37
CA GLY A 42 6.90 -9.10 -20.56
C GLY A 42 5.99 -7.94 -20.95
N GLY A 43 4.98 -8.16 -21.77
CA GLY A 43 3.97 -7.16 -22.13
C GLY A 43 2.57 -7.76 -22.15
N ASP A 44 1.58 -6.89 -22.36
CA ASP A 44 0.18 -7.26 -22.47
C ASP A 44 -0.04 -8.15 -23.70
N VAL A 45 -0.91 -9.14 -23.56
CA VAL A 45 -1.23 -10.09 -24.62
C VAL A 45 -2.75 -10.24 -24.76
N THR A 46 -3.19 -10.51 -25.98
CA THR A 46 -4.57 -10.92 -26.24
C THR A 46 -4.60 -12.42 -26.50
N ILE A 47 -5.37 -13.14 -25.70
CA ILE A 47 -5.68 -14.55 -25.92
C ILE A 47 -6.87 -14.61 -26.88
N TYR A 48 -6.74 -15.36 -27.96
CA TYR A 48 -7.85 -15.70 -28.85
C TYR A 48 -8.20 -17.17 -28.65
N ALA A 49 -9.47 -17.48 -28.38
CA ALA A 49 -9.98 -18.83 -28.27
C ALA A 49 -10.99 -19.08 -29.40
N TYR A 50 -10.84 -20.23 -30.06
CA TYR A 50 -11.69 -20.68 -31.15
C TYR A 50 -12.20 -22.08 -30.85
N THR A 51 -13.45 -22.34 -31.20
CA THR A 51 -14.00 -23.70 -31.28
C THR A 51 -14.28 -24.04 -32.74
N TYR A 52 -14.10 -25.31 -33.10
CA TYR A 52 -14.41 -25.82 -34.42
C TYR A 52 -15.17 -27.14 -34.31
N TYR A 53 -16.11 -27.38 -35.21
CA TYR A 53 -16.73 -28.70 -35.41
C TYR A 53 -16.38 -29.25 -36.80
N PRO A 54 -16.30 -30.58 -36.96
CA PRO A 54 -16.02 -31.17 -38.26
C PRO A 54 -17.30 -31.24 -39.11
N GLU A 55 -17.18 -30.89 -40.39
CA GLU A 55 -18.18 -31.16 -41.42
C GLU A 55 -17.47 -31.86 -42.60
N ASP A 56 -17.83 -33.12 -42.85
CA ASP A 56 -17.14 -34.02 -43.79
C ASP A 56 -15.62 -34.08 -43.58
N THR A 57 -14.85 -33.39 -44.42
CA THR A 57 -13.37 -33.32 -44.35
C THR A 57 -12.84 -31.99 -43.82
N ASP A 58 -13.72 -31.04 -43.55
CA ASP A 58 -13.39 -29.67 -43.17
C ASP A 58 -13.67 -29.40 -41.69
N TRP A 59 -12.92 -28.47 -41.11
CA TRP A 59 -13.16 -27.94 -39.77
C TRP A 59 -13.83 -26.58 -39.89
N ILE A 60 -15.08 -26.50 -39.47
CA ILE A 60 -15.88 -25.29 -39.52
C ILE A 60 -15.73 -24.54 -38.21
N LEU A 61 -15.42 -23.25 -38.30
CA LEU A 61 -15.36 -22.37 -37.14
C LEU A 61 -16.76 -22.27 -36.51
N ASP A 62 -16.82 -22.50 -35.21
CA ASP A 62 -18.04 -22.49 -34.41
C ASP A 62 -18.16 -21.15 -33.66
N ASP A 63 -17.34 -20.98 -32.61
CA ASP A 63 -17.28 -19.76 -31.82
C ASP A 63 -15.87 -19.17 -31.77
N GLN A 64 -15.82 -17.86 -31.47
CA GLN A 64 -14.61 -17.11 -31.18
C GLN A 64 -14.81 -16.27 -29.92
N ALA A 65 -13.80 -16.24 -29.06
CA ALA A 65 -13.70 -15.33 -27.93
C ALA A 65 -12.29 -14.75 -27.83
N GLU A 66 -12.17 -13.57 -27.23
CA GLU A 66 -10.89 -12.96 -26.95
C GLU A 66 -10.82 -12.41 -25.52
N LYS A 67 -9.61 -12.37 -24.97
CA LYS A 67 -9.36 -11.84 -23.64
C LYS A 67 -7.98 -11.18 -23.58
N ASP A 68 -7.97 -9.89 -23.24
CA ASP A 68 -6.74 -9.19 -22.91
C ASP A 68 -6.25 -9.58 -21.51
N VAL A 69 -4.95 -9.85 -21.41
CA VAL A 69 -4.22 -10.18 -20.20
C VAL A 69 -3.01 -9.25 -20.12
N ALA A 70 -2.99 -8.41 -19.10
CA ALA A 70 -1.92 -7.47 -18.82
C ALA A 70 -1.17 -7.86 -17.55
N LEU A 71 0.12 -7.50 -17.46
CA LEU A 71 0.82 -7.56 -16.18
C LEU A 71 0.35 -6.39 -15.30
N ALA A 72 0.12 -6.65 -14.02
CA ALA A 72 -0.15 -5.57 -13.08
C ALA A 72 1.06 -4.63 -13.01
N GLU A 73 0.81 -3.32 -13.08
CA GLU A 73 1.86 -2.33 -12.82
C GLU A 73 2.33 -2.50 -11.38
N VAL A 74 3.64 -2.71 -11.19
CA VAL A 74 4.23 -2.77 -9.85
C VAL A 74 4.68 -1.37 -9.49
N PHE A 75 4.06 -0.80 -8.46
CA PHE A 75 4.40 0.53 -7.98
C PHE A 75 5.56 0.48 -6.99
N GLU A 76 6.52 1.38 -7.15
CA GLU A 76 7.72 1.47 -6.30
C GLU A 76 7.87 2.88 -5.74
N GLY A 77 7.99 3.00 -4.42
CA GLY A 77 8.24 4.26 -3.73
C GLY A 77 8.94 4.04 -2.39
N THR A 78 9.42 5.13 -1.79
CA THR A 78 10.17 5.09 -0.52
C THR A 78 9.72 6.19 0.43
N ILE A 79 9.52 5.88 1.71
CA ILE A 79 9.40 6.86 2.79
C ILE A 79 10.79 7.40 3.12
N SER A 80 11.19 8.47 2.43
CA SER A 80 12.55 9.00 2.42
C SER A 80 12.94 9.78 3.69
N ARG A 81 11.97 10.40 4.38
CA ARG A 81 12.22 11.19 5.59
C ARG A 81 11.02 11.18 6.53
N LYS A 82 11.27 11.21 7.83
CA LYS A 82 10.27 11.11 8.90
C LYS A 82 10.66 12.04 10.05
N GLU A 83 9.83 13.02 10.35
CA GLU A 83 10.13 14.06 11.36
C GLU A 83 8.92 14.39 12.21
N LEU A 84 9.19 14.87 13.42
CA LEU A 84 8.21 15.40 14.35
C LEU A 84 8.57 16.85 14.66
N GLU A 85 7.60 17.73 14.49
CA GLU A 85 7.66 19.11 14.97
C GLU A 85 6.97 19.23 16.33
N TYR A 86 7.66 19.86 17.29
CA TYR A 86 7.17 20.16 18.64
C TYR A 86 7.90 21.41 19.14
N ASP A 87 7.23 22.29 19.90
CA ASP A 87 7.85 23.50 20.48
C ASP A 87 8.63 24.37 19.47
N GLU A 88 8.08 24.54 18.25
CA GLU A 88 8.73 25.23 17.12
C GLU A 88 10.05 24.61 16.62
N ALA A 89 10.47 23.47 17.18
CA ALA A 89 11.57 22.64 16.70
C ALA A 89 11.04 21.50 15.82
N GLN A 90 11.85 21.05 14.87
CA GLN A 90 11.54 19.93 13.99
C GLN A 90 12.75 19.00 13.92
N ASP A 91 12.56 17.74 14.32
CA ASP A 91 13.62 16.75 14.44
C ASP A 91 13.24 15.41 13.84
N VAL A 92 14.25 14.63 13.46
CA VAL A 92 14.10 13.27 12.92
C VAL A 92 13.61 12.32 14.00
N ILE A 93 12.60 11.51 13.68
CA ILE A 93 12.04 10.54 14.62
C ILE A 93 12.95 9.31 14.76
N PRO A 94 13.07 8.69 15.95
CA PRO A 94 12.39 9.09 17.19
C PRO A 94 13.03 10.30 17.88
N VAL A 95 12.18 11.18 18.39
CA VAL A 95 12.56 12.33 19.24
C VAL A 95 12.50 11.94 20.71
N TYR A 96 13.41 12.45 21.56
CA TYR A 96 13.46 12.06 22.98
C TYR A 96 13.29 13.23 23.93
N ASN A 97 12.75 12.94 25.11
CA ASN A 97 12.63 13.86 26.25
C ASN A 97 11.77 15.09 25.96
N ILE A 98 10.69 14.93 25.19
CA ILE A 98 9.74 16.00 24.95
C ILE A 98 9.03 16.33 26.28
N PRO A 99 8.92 17.61 26.67
CA PRO A 99 8.13 18.00 27.83
C PRO A 99 6.66 17.59 27.67
N GLN A 100 6.06 17.03 28.72
CA GLN A 100 4.63 16.70 28.74
C GLN A 100 3.76 17.95 28.52
N GLY A 101 2.66 17.79 27.78
CA GLY A 101 1.71 18.86 27.46
C GLY A 101 2.04 19.65 26.19
N GLN A 102 3.09 19.25 25.46
CA GLN A 102 3.42 19.80 24.14
C GLN A 102 2.45 19.30 23.05
N ARG A 103 2.51 19.91 21.87
CA ARG A 103 1.76 19.44 20.68
C ARG A 103 2.72 18.97 19.59
N GLY A 104 2.50 17.76 19.10
CA GLY A 104 3.23 17.17 17.99
C GLY A 104 2.59 17.51 16.65
N LEU A 105 3.41 17.59 15.59
CA LEU A 105 3.00 17.66 14.20
C LEU A 105 3.93 16.78 13.35
N VAL A 106 3.39 15.74 12.72
CA VAL A 106 4.18 14.80 11.92
C VAL A 106 4.43 15.34 10.51
N HIS A 107 5.66 15.19 10.03
CA HIS A 107 6.06 15.47 8.65
C HIS A 107 6.70 14.21 8.04
N ILE A 108 6.15 13.73 6.92
CA ILE A 108 6.64 12.56 6.20
C ILE A 108 6.94 12.93 4.75
N TRP A 109 8.03 12.42 4.20
CA TRP A 109 8.35 12.54 2.79
C TRP A 109 8.23 11.19 2.11
N GLY A 110 7.44 11.14 1.03
CA GLY A 110 7.36 10.00 0.13
C GLY A 110 8.08 10.33 -1.18
N ARG A 111 8.90 9.41 -1.67
CA ARG A 111 9.60 9.50 -2.96
C ARG A 111 8.93 8.62 -3.99
N ASN A 112 8.77 9.14 -5.19
CA ASN A 112 8.39 8.33 -6.35
C ASN A 112 9.62 7.60 -6.91
N ASP A 113 9.70 6.27 -6.81
CA ASP A 113 10.80 5.48 -7.38
C ASP A 113 10.47 4.91 -8.76
N MET A 114 9.26 5.14 -9.26
CA MET A 114 8.86 4.77 -10.62
C MET A 114 9.62 5.57 -11.68
N SER A 115 9.69 5.00 -12.88
CA SER A 115 10.20 5.70 -14.08
C SER A 115 9.19 6.67 -14.70
N THR A 116 7.95 6.66 -14.24
CA THR A 116 6.84 7.52 -14.68
C THR A 116 6.39 8.44 -13.54
N PRO A 117 5.77 9.60 -13.85
CA PRO A 117 5.18 10.44 -12.81
C PRO A 117 4.01 9.73 -12.12
N GLN A 118 4.02 9.71 -10.78
CA GLN A 118 2.97 9.08 -9.98
C GLN A 118 2.35 10.08 -8.99
N LYS A 119 1.08 9.84 -8.65
CA LYS A 119 0.42 10.56 -7.55
C LYS A 119 0.71 9.80 -6.25
N LEU A 120 1.24 10.50 -5.26
CA LEU A 120 1.65 9.90 -3.99
C LEU A 120 0.54 10.10 -2.95
N GLY A 121 0.25 9.06 -2.18
CA GLY A 121 -0.64 9.10 -1.02
C GLY A 121 0.10 8.75 0.25
N ILE A 122 -0.43 9.16 1.40
CA ILE A 122 0.11 8.78 2.70
C ILE A 122 -1.03 8.39 3.62
N HIS A 123 -0.75 7.43 4.50
CA HIS A 123 -1.58 7.11 5.65
C HIS A 123 -0.67 6.89 6.85
N TRP A 124 -0.97 7.51 7.99
CA TRP A 124 -0.30 7.16 9.24
C TRP A 124 -1.24 7.19 10.44
N LYS A 125 -0.82 6.46 11.48
CA LYS A 125 -1.47 6.38 12.77
C LYS A 125 -0.45 6.62 13.86
N VAL A 126 -0.78 7.48 14.83
CA VAL A 126 0.01 7.74 16.03
C VAL A 126 -0.74 7.18 17.22
N GLU A 127 -0.07 6.37 18.04
CA GLU A 127 -0.62 5.85 19.29
C GLU A 127 0.15 6.43 20.49
N ASP A 128 -0.59 6.65 21.57
CA ASP A 128 -0.03 7.08 22.85
C ASP A 128 0.62 5.91 23.62
N PRO A 129 1.26 6.16 24.77
CA PRO A 129 1.92 5.12 25.55
C PRO A 129 1.01 3.98 26.05
N ASP A 130 -0.32 4.18 26.05
CA ASP A 130 -1.30 3.16 26.40
C ASP A 130 -1.83 2.40 25.16
N GLY A 131 -1.32 2.71 23.97
CA GLY A 131 -1.77 2.13 22.69
C GLY A 131 -3.07 2.74 22.17
N ILE A 132 -3.44 3.95 22.62
CA ILE A 132 -4.64 4.64 22.13
C ILE A 132 -4.25 5.54 20.96
N GLU A 133 -4.95 5.40 19.84
CA GLU A 133 -4.77 6.27 18.68
C GLU A 133 -5.09 7.73 19.03
N VAL A 134 -4.10 8.61 18.82
CA VAL A 134 -4.22 10.07 19.04
C VAL A 134 -4.23 10.85 17.73
N GLU A 135 -3.81 10.24 16.63
CA GLU A 135 -3.93 10.78 15.28
C GLU A 135 -4.06 9.64 14.26
N GLU A 136 -4.98 9.81 13.31
CA GLU A 136 -5.00 9.11 12.03
C GLU A 136 -5.01 10.19 10.94
N TYR A 137 -4.07 10.10 10.00
CA TYR A 137 -3.94 11.05 8.90
C TYR A 137 -3.86 10.32 7.57
N VAL A 138 -4.68 10.75 6.61
CA VAL A 138 -4.69 10.26 5.24
C VAL A 138 -4.75 11.44 4.29
N ASP A 139 -3.88 11.47 3.29
CA ASP A 139 -3.88 12.51 2.28
C ASP A 139 -3.25 12.03 0.97
N TRP A 140 -3.57 12.74 -0.10
CA TRP A 140 -3.00 12.53 -1.43
C TRP A 140 -2.41 13.82 -1.95
N ALA A 141 -1.23 13.72 -2.54
CA ALA A 141 -0.58 14.83 -3.20
C ALA A 141 -1.51 15.44 -4.27
N PHE A 142 -1.57 16.77 -4.36
CA PHE A 142 -2.46 17.44 -5.32
C PHE A 142 -2.14 17.06 -6.78
N GLY A 143 -0.86 16.88 -7.10
CA GLY A 143 -0.37 16.57 -8.43
C GLY A 143 0.53 15.34 -8.48
N TYR A 144 1.09 15.11 -9.67
CA TYR A 144 2.01 14.01 -9.94
C TYR A 144 3.45 14.44 -9.65
N TYR A 145 4.23 13.52 -9.07
CA TYR A 145 5.62 13.72 -8.71
C TYR A 145 6.50 12.97 -9.70
N GLN A 146 7.54 13.65 -10.19
CA GLN A 146 8.46 13.08 -11.16
C GLN A 146 9.29 11.94 -10.55
N PRO A 147 9.83 11.04 -11.38
CA PRO A 147 10.77 10.02 -10.95
C PRO A 147 11.89 10.57 -10.05
N GLY A 148 12.13 9.92 -8.93
CA GLY A 148 13.15 10.27 -7.94
C GLY A 148 12.86 11.50 -7.08
N THR A 149 11.68 12.12 -7.19
CA THR A 149 11.33 13.33 -6.41
C THR A 149 10.48 13.02 -5.19
N ASP A 150 10.68 13.81 -4.12
CA ASP A 150 9.94 13.70 -2.87
C ASP A 150 8.71 14.63 -2.82
N HIS A 151 7.66 14.18 -2.15
CA HIS A 151 6.55 15.01 -1.66
C HIS A 151 6.50 15.00 -0.14
N ARG A 152 6.39 16.19 0.46
CA ARG A 152 6.15 16.35 1.90
C ARG A 152 4.66 16.34 2.21
N PHE A 153 4.26 15.42 3.08
CA PHE A 153 2.97 15.41 3.76
C PHE A 153 3.13 15.97 5.18
N THR A 154 2.16 16.78 5.62
CA THR A 154 2.14 17.40 6.95
C THR A 154 0.79 17.09 7.60
N GLY A 155 0.84 16.51 8.80
CA GLY A 155 -0.36 16.03 9.51
C GLY A 155 -1.21 17.10 10.18
N GLY A 156 -2.06 16.61 11.07
CA GLY A 156 -2.70 17.41 12.10
C GLY A 156 -1.80 17.59 13.33
N ARG A 157 -2.21 18.51 14.22
CA ARG A 157 -1.56 18.65 15.54
C ARG A 157 -2.30 17.82 16.59
N PHE A 158 -1.58 16.95 17.29
CA PHE A 158 -2.09 16.16 18.42
C PHE A 158 -1.34 16.50 19.73
N ASN A 159 -1.89 16.08 20.87
CA ASN A 159 -1.32 16.39 22.17
C ASN A 159 -0.39 15.28 22.67
N LEU A 160 0.71 15.70 23.31
CA LEU A 160 1.69 14.86 23.99
C LEU A 160 1.48 14.93 25.51
N ASP A 161 0.26 14.63 25.95
CA ASP A 161 -0.19 14.80 27.33
C ASP A 161 0.22 13.65 28.27
N LYS A 162 0.65 12.50 27.74
CA LYS A 162 1.04 11.33 28.53
C LYS A 162 2.55 11.14 28.51
N SER A 163 3.15 10.89 29.67
CA SER A 163 4.55 10.48 29.73
C SER A 163 4.72 9.06 29.19
N GLY A 164 5.78 8.82 28.41
CA GLY A 164 6.05 7.50 27.84
C GLY A 164 6.42 7.56 26.36
N THR A 165 6.40 6.41 25.71
CA THR A 165 6.73 6.28 24.28
C THR A 165 5.45 6.36 23.45
N TYR A 166 5.41 7.30 22.50
CA TYR A 166 4.41 7.32 21.44
C TYR A 166 4.95 6.54 20.25
N THR A 167 4.09 5.80 19.56
CA THR A 167 4.45 5.01 18.37
C THR A 167 3.80 5.61 17.13
N ILE A 168 4.35 5.28 15.96
CA ILE A 168 3.78 5.65 14.67
C ILE A 168 3.88 4.48 13.69
N TRP A 169 2.80 4.26 12.95
CA TRP A 169 2.77 3.47 11.73
C TRP A 169 2.55 4.39 10.54
N VAL A 170 3.28 4.19 9.44
CA VAL A 170 3.19 4.99 8.22
C VAL A 170 3.15 4.06 7.01
N GLY A 171 2.26 4.33 6.05
CA GLY A 171 2.24 3.72 4.74
C GLY A 171 2.28 4.78 3.64
N LEU A 172 3.23 4.65 2.73
CA LEU A 172 3.27 5.38 1.46
C LEU A 172 2.41 4.63 0.44
N MET A 173 1.53 5.35 -0.24
CA MET A 173 0.60 4.79 -1.21
C MET A 173 0.84 5.30 -2.63
N MET A 174 0.59 4.45 -3.60
CA MET A 174 0.46 4.79 -5.02
C MET A 174 -0.82 4.16 -5.58
N ASN A 175 -1.06 4.28 -6.90
CA ASN A 175 -2.27 3.80 -7.55
C ASN A 175 -3.55 4.48 -7.01
N TYR A 176 -3.70 5.78 -7.25
CA TYR A 176 -4.77 6.60 -6.63
C TYR A 176 -6.19 6.01 -6.73
N ASP A 177 -6.53 5.36 -7.84
CA ASP A 177 -7.87 4.79 -8.06
C ASP A 177 -8.05 3.43 -7.37
N ASP A 178 -6.97 2.69 -7.09
CA ASP A 178 -6.96 1.44 -6.33
C ASP A 178 -5.71 1.39 -5.41
N PRO A 179 -5.72 2.10 -4.26
CA PRO A 179 -4.51 2.41 -3.52
C PRO A 179 -3.72 1.19 -3.05
N GLU A 180 -2.40 1.23 -3.30
CA GLU A 180 -1.44 0.21 -2.88
C GLU A 180 -0.37 0.79 -1.98
N TYR A 181 -0.04 0.10 -0.88
CA TYR A 181 1.10 0.47 -0.04
C TYR A 181 2.41 0.02 -0.69
N VAL A 182 3.23 1.00 -1.09
CA VAL A 182 4.53 0.76 -1.75
C VAL A 182 5.70 0.78 -0.78
N ASP A 183 5.54 1.42 0.39
CA ASP A 183 6.50 1.36 1.48
C ASP A 183 5.78 1.57 2.82
N THR A 184 6.30 0.96 3.89
CA THR A 184 5.73 1.08 5.23
C THR A 184 6.81 1.25 6.29
N TYR A 185 6.48 1.96 7.36
CA TYR A 185 7.33 2.15 8.52
C TYR A 185 6.52 1.94 9.80
N SER A 186 7.13 1.33 10.80
CA SER A 186 6.58 1.23 12.15
C SER A 186 7.69 1.42 13.16
N GLY A 187 7.45 2.26 14.16
CA GLY A 187 8.45 2.52 15.18
C GLY A 187 8.03 3.55 16.20
N ASN A 188 9.01 3.99 16.99
CA ASN A 188 8.80 5.03 17.98
C ASN A 188 8.71 6.39 17.29
N LEU A 189 7.68 7.15 17.63
CA LEU A 189 7.56 8.54 17.23
C LEU A 189 8.40 9.45 18.13
N CYS A 190 8.15 9.36 19.43
CA CYS A 190 8.89 10.12 20.43
C CYS A 190 8.76 9.55 21.84
N THR A 191 9.59 10.05 22.77
CA THR A 191 9.39 9.86 24.21
C THR A 191 9.07 11.18 24.91
N VAL A 192 8.02 11.16 25.73
CA VAL A 192 7.57 12.28 26.56
C VAL A 192 8.04 12.07 27.99
N ALA A 193 8.77 13.05 28.53
CA ALA A 193 9.22 13.04 29.91
C ALA A 193 8.08 13.38 30.86
N ALA A 194 7.99 12.68 32.00
CA ALA A 194 7.00 12.98 33.03
C ALA A 194 7.20 14.40 33.59
N ALA A 195 6.10 15.11 33.81
CA ALA A 195 6.15 16.36 34.55
C ALA A 195 6.75 16.13 35.95
N VAL A 196 7.79 16.88 36.29
CA VAL A 196 8.33 16.87 37.65
C VAL A 196 7.31 17.59 38.54
N PRO A 197 6.68 16.93 39.54
CA PRO A 197 5.77 17.62 40.43
C PRO A 197 6.51 18.77 41.13
N GLU A 198 5.86 19.92 41.29
CA GLU A 198 6.42 20.99 42.12
C GLU A 198 6.68 20.43 43.53
N SER A 199 7.90 20.68 44.03
CA SER A 199 8.29 20.25 45.37
C SER A 199 7.33 20.81 46.42
N GLU A 200 6.76 19.93 47.24
CA GLU A 200 5.98 20.30 48.43
C GLU A 200 6.78 21.12 49.45
N PHE A 201 8.11 21.27 49.28
CA PHE A 201 9.00 21.98 50.20
C PHE A 201 9.19 23.49 49.91
N ARG A 202 8.40 24.10 49.01
CA ARG A 202 8.35 25.58 48.88
C ARG A 202 7.63 26.22 50.09
N GLY A 203 8.26 26.14 51.27
CA GLY A 203 7.74 26.70 52.51
C GLY A 203 8.59 26.42 53.74
N PHE A 204 9.53 25.47 53.67
CA PHE A 204 10.47 25.21 54.75
C PHE A 204 11.66 26.18 54.67
N GLY A 205 11.57 27.27 55.41
CA GLY A 205 12.73 28.04 55.85
C GLY A 205 13.30 27.44 57.14
N VAL A 206 14.63 27.40 57.29
CA VAL A 206 15.25 27.11 58.59
C VAL A 206 14.91 28.27 59.53
N ALA A 207 13.99 28.06 60.46
CA ALA A 207 13.57 29.08 61.42
C ALA A 207 14.61 29.31 62.52
N GLU A 208 15.38 28.28 62.89
CA GLU A 208 16.40 28.37 63.93
C GLU A 208 17.44 27.25 63.80
N TYR A 209 18.70 27.57 64.08
CA TYR A 209 19.81 26.61 64.16
C TYR A 209 20.17 26.42 65.64
N VAL A 210 19.89 25.23 66.19
CA VAL A 210 20.25 24.89 67.58
C VAL A 210 21.54 24.06 67.56
N THR A 211 22.60 24.58 68.14
CA THR A 211 23.83 23.82 68.43
C THR A 211 23.73 23.14 69.79
N VAL A 212 24.07 21.85 69.85
CA VAL A 212 24.27 21.09 71.10
C VAL A 212 25.70 21.28 71.59
#